data_AF-A0A3P3TA13-F1
#
_entry.id   AF-A0A3P3TA13-F1
#
_cell.length_a   1.000
_cell.length_b   1.000
_cell.length_c   1.000
_cell.angle_alpha   90.00
_cell.angle_beta   90.00
_cell.angle_gamma   90.00
#
_symmetry.space_group_name_H-M   'P 1'
#
loop_
_entity.id
_entity.type
_entity.pdbx_description
1 polymer ?
#
loop_
_entity_poly.entity_id
_entity_poly.type
_entity_poly.pdbx_seq_one_letter_code
_entity_poly.pdbx_strand_id
1 'polypeptide(L)'
;MQLHRQSTKMLRHLAVSAATVGSVFFFIWTIINGINFFGVPNPSWKLKGPFMMSVTGLFLMVHALFLIFYSLWARKTKSDLEYIYKMDRRVLFEKYSRVFINEELIKNLGHNPRAMKKLSQKDKREVFSGHYISDR
;
A
#
# COMPACT_ATOMS: atom_id res chain seq x y z
N MET A 1 10.95 -20.03 -15.46
CA MET A 1 9.90 -19.04 -15.09
C MET A 1 9.19 -19.34 -13.75
N GLN A 2 8.97 -20.62 -13.37
CA GLN A 2 8.29 -20.98 -12.11
C GLN A 2 9.10 -20.65 -10.83
N LEU A 3 10.42 -20.85 -10.83
CA LEU A 3 11.30 -20.54 -9.69
C LEU A 3 11.28 -19.05 -9.29
N HIS A 4 11.25 -18.14 -10.27
CA HIS A 4 11.18 -16.70 -10.02
C HIS A 4 9.83 -16.26 -9.40
N ARG A 5 8.72 -16.92 -9.78
CA ARG A 5 7.40 -16.69 -9.19
C ARG A 5 7.29 -17.23 -7.76
N GLN A 6 7.97 -18.33 -7.44
CA GLN A 6 8.01 -18.86 -6.07
C GLN A 6 8.87 -17.99 -5.14
N SER A 7 10.06 -17.58 -5.59
CA SER A 7 10.95 -16.69 -4.84
C SER A 7 10.27 -15.35 -4.47
N THR A 8 9.55 -14.74 -5.42
CA THR A 8 8.84 -13.47 -5.18
C THR A 8 7.62 -13.59 -4.25
N LYS A 9 7.00 -14.78 -4.13
CA LYS A 9 5.96 -15.04 -3.13
C LYS A 9 6.57 -15.22 -1.75
N MET A 10 7.64 -16.02 -1.64
CA MET A 10 8.34 -16.26 -0.38
C MET A 10 8.87 -14.97 0.23
N LEU A 11 9.53 -14.11 -0.57
CA LEU A 11 10.01 -12.80 -0.11
C LEU A 11 8.91 -11.91 0.44
N ARG A 12 7.69 -11.97 -0.11
CA ARG A 12 6.55 -11.18 0.40
C ARG A 12 6.03 -11.71 1.72
N HIS A 13 5.91 -13.02 1.86
CA HIS A 13 5.51 -13.61 3.14
C HIS A 13 6.52 -13.25 4.22
N LEU A 14 7.82 -13.35 3.92
CA LEU A 14 8.88 -12.91 4.83
C LEU A 14 8.76 -11.42 5.17
N ALA A 15 8.53 -10.54 4.19
CA ALA A 15 8.36 -9.11 4.43
C ALA A 15 7.14 -8.79 5.31
N VAL A 16 6.00 -9.45 5.07
CA VAL A 16 4.78 -9.29 5.88
C VAL A 16 5.04 -9.77 7.31
N SER A 17 5.64 -10.94 7.47
CA SER A 17 5.97 -11.51 8.78
C SER A 17 6.94 -10.62 9.55
N ALA A 18 8.01 -10.15 8.91
CA ALA A 18 8.98 -9.25 9.52
C ALA A 18 8.34 -7.92 9.93
N ALA A 19 7.53 -7.32 9.06
CA ALA A 19 6.81 -6.08 9.37
C ALA A 19 5.82 -6.26 10.53
N THR A 20 5.15 -7.40 10.61
CA THR A 20 4.21 -7.73 11.70
C THR A 20 4.94 -7.88 13.03
N VAL A 21 6.00 -8.70 13.06
CA VAL A 21 6.81 -8.93 14.27
C VAL A 21 7.43 -7.62 14.76
N GLY A 22 8.01 -6.83 13.85
CA GLY A 22 8.56 -5.52 14.20
C GLY A 22 7.48 -4.56 14.73
N SER A 23 6.27 -4.57 14.16
CA SER A 23 5.18 -3.71 14.65
C SER A 23 4.76 -4.06 16.07
N VAL A 24 4.65 -5.35 16.39
CA VAL A 24 4.37 -5.83 17.76
C VAL A 24 5.48 -5.44 18.72
N PHE A 25 6.74 -5.62 18.32
CA PHE A 25 7.89 -5.21 19.12
C PHE A 25 7.86 -3.70 19.44
N PHE A 26 7.69 -2.85 18.43
CA PHE A 26 7.63 -1.40 18.63
C PHE A 26 6.40 -0.96 19.41
N PHE A 27 5.28 -1.67 19.29
CA PHE A 27 4.08 -1.39 20.08
C PHE A 27 4.32 -1.65 21.57
N ILE A 28 4.84 -2.83 21.92
CA ILE A 28 5.20 -3.18 23.29
C ILE A 28 6.26 -2.21 23.84
N TRP A 29 7.29 -1.92 23.04
CA TRP A 29 8.35 -1.00 23.46
C TRP A 29 7.84 0.42 23.69
N THR A 30 6.89 0.89 22.87
CA THR A 30 6.22 2.18 23.05
C THR A 30 5.40 2.23 24.34
N ILE A 31 4.69 1.15 24.68
CA ILE A 31 3.94 1.06 25.94
C ILE A 31 4.89 1.14 27.13
N ILE A 32 5.98 0.35 27.14
CA ILE A 32 6.95 0.33 28.23
C ILE A 32 7.58 1.72 28.42
N ASN A 33 8.05 2.35 27.34
CA ASN A 33 8.62 3.70 27.42
C ASN A 33 7.57 4.76 27.79
N GLY A 34 6.32 4.59 27.36
CA GLY A 34 5.21 5.46 27.73
C GLY A 34 4.95 5.43 29.23
N ILE A 35 4.88 4.24 29.84
CA ILE A 35 4.73 4.08 31.31
C ILE A 35 5.87 4.81 32.05
N ASN A 36 7.11 4.61 31.61
CA ASN A 36 8.27 5.25 32.23
C ASN A 36 8.29 6.77 32.04
N PHE A 37 7.85 7.27 30.87
CA PHE A 37 7.82 8.69 30.54
C PHE A 37 6.73 9.43 31.34
N PHE A 38 5.51 8.89 31.36
CA PHE A 38 4.36 9.53 32.03
C PHE A 38 4.34 9.29 33.54
N GLY A 39 5.08 8.30 34.06
CA GLY A 39 5.22 8.05 35.49
C GLY A 39 6.11 9.05 36.23
N VAL A 40 6.80 9.96 35.53
CA VAL A 40 7.73 10.94 36.11
C VAL A 40 7.25 12.37 35.77
N PRO A 41 7.07 13.28 36.75
CA PRO A 41 6.57 14.64 36.49
C PRO A 41 7.45 15.49 35.56
N ASN A 42 8.77 15.30 35.63
CA ASN A 42 9.77 15.97 34.79
C ASN A 42 10.72 14.94 34.18
N PRO A 43 10.35 14.27 33.07
CA PRO A 43 11.17 13.22 32.49
C PRO A 43 12.47 13.79 31.92
N SER A 44 13.59 13.20 32.30
CA SER A 44 14.92 13.55 31.76
C SER A 44 15.08 13.09 30.31
N TRP A 45 16.11 13.59 29.60
CA TRP A 45 16.42 13.13 28.24
C TRP A 45 16.67 11.61 28.13
N LYS A 46 17.09 10.96 29.22
CA LYS A 46 17.23 9.51 29.29
C LYS A 46 15.89 8.76 29.15
N LEU A 47 14.76 9.42 29.43
CA LEU A 47 13.41 8.88 29.23
C LEU A 47 12.74 9.45 27.97
N LYS A 48 12.95 10.74 27.68
CA LYS A 48 12.38 11.39 26.49
C LYS A 48 12.89 10.77 25.18
N GLY A 49 14.19 10.52 25.08
CA GLY A 49 14.81 9.96 23.87
C GLY A 49 14.24 8.59 23.49
N PRO A 50 14.30 7.59 24.39
CA PRO A 50 13.72 6.27 24.14
C PRO A 50 12.23 6.30 23.79
N PHE A 51 11.44 7.14 24.48
CA PHE A 51 10.03 7.29 24.15
C PHE A 51 9.80 7.82 22.73
N MET A 52 10.47 8.91 22.34
CA MET A 52 10.36 9.45 20.97
C MET A 52 10.82 8.45 19.91
N MET A 53 11.91 7.70 20.17
CA MET A 53 12.38 6.64 19.27
C MET A 53 11.36 5.52 19.12
N SER A 54 10.74 5.08 20.22
CA SER A 54 9.72 4.03 20.18
C SER A 54 8.48 4.46 19.40
N VAL A 55 7.98 5.69 19.60
CA VAL A 55 6.83 6.25 18.87
C VAL A 55 7.15 6.39 17.38
N THR A 56 8.32 6.93 17.04
CA THR A 56 8.76 7.09 15.65
C THR A 56 8.89 5.73 14.97
N GLY A 57 9.51 4.76 15.65
CA GLY A 57 9.64 3.40 15.12
C GLY A 57 8.29 2.72 14.94
N LEU A 58 7.35 2.87 15.88
CA LEU A 58 5.99 2.36 15.73
C LEU A 58 5.29 2.96 14.51
N PHE A 59 5.40 4.28 14.32
CA PHE A 59 4.85 4.96 13.14
C PHE A 59 5.43 4.40 11.83
N LEU A 60 6.76 4.25 11.76
CA LEU A 60 7.43 3.70 10.58
C LEU A 60 6.99 2.26 10.28
N MET A 61 6.83 1.43 11.32
CA MET A 61 6.38 0.04 11.15
C MET A 61 4.93 -0.04 10.66
N VAL A 62 4.03 0.76 11.23
CA VAL A 62 2.63 0.85 10.77
C VAL A 62 2.57 1.35 9.33
N HIS A 63 3.39 2.35 8.98
CA HIS A 63 3.47 2.85 7.61
C HIS A 63 3.99 1.79 6.63
N ALA A 64 5.03 1.02 7.02
CA ALA A 64 5.53 -0.08 6.21
C ALA A 64 4.48 -1.18 5.99
N LEU A 65 3.73 -1.55 7.03
CA LEU A 65 2.59 -2.48 6.90
C LEU A 65 1.55 -1.95 5.91
N PHE A 66 1.17 -0.67 6.05
CA PHE A 66 0.22 -0.04 5.12
C PHE A 66 0.71 -0.12 3.67
N LEU A 67 1.99 0.19 3.41
CA LEU A 67 2.57 0.09 2.06
C LEU A 67 2.55 -1.35 1.52
N ILE A 68 2.84 -2.33 2.37
CA ILE A 68 2.78 -3.74 1.97
C ILE A 68 1.35 -4.14 1.60
N PHE A 69 0.37 -3.86 2.46
CA PHE A 69 -1.03 -4.16 2.20
C PHE A 69 -1.55 -3.43 0.95
N TYR A 70 -1.21 -2.15 0.80
CA TYR A 70 -1.53 -1.38 -0.39
C TYR A 70 -0.94 -2.03 -1.64
N SER A 71 0.34 -2.43 -1.63
CA SER A 71 1.00 -3.04 -2.79
C SER A 71 0.38 -4.37 -3.22
N LEU A 72 -0.08 -5.18 -2.25
CA LEU A 72 -0.75 -6.45 -2.50
C LEU A 72 -2.14 -6.23 -3.11
N TRP A 73 -2.90 -5.31 -2.51
CA TRP A 73 -4.23 -4.93 -2.97
C TRP A 73 -4.18 -4.27 -4.36
N ALA A 74 -3.34 -3.26 -4.53
CA ALA A 74 -3.20 -2.48 -5.75
C ALA A 74 -2.82 -3.38 -6.93
N ARG A 75 -1.95 -4.37 -6.74
CA ARG A 75 -1.58 -5.32 -7.80
C ARG A 75 -2.78 -6.12 -8.32
N LYS A 76 -3.62 -6.64 -7.43
CA LYS A 76 -4.82 -7.39 -7.80
C LYS A 76 -5.80 -6.47 -8.54
N THR A 77 -6.12 -5.32 -7.95
CA THR A 77 -7.05 -4.36 -8.53
C THR A 77 -6.55 -3.77 -9.85
N LYS A 78 -5.24 -3.59 -10.01
CA LYS A 78 -4.61 -3.16 -11.27
C LYS A 78 -4.79 -4.21 -12.35
N SER A 79 -4.56 -5.49 -12.05
CA SER A 79 -4.79 -6.59 -13.00
C SER A 79 -6.26 -6.66 -13.44
N ASP A 80 -7.20 -6.45 -12.52
CA ASP A 80 -8.63 -6.41 -12.84
C ASP A 80 -8.95 -5.21 -13.73
N LEU A 81 -8.37 -4.05 -13.46
CA LEU A 81 -8.54 -2.84 -14.26
C LEU A 81 -7.92 -2.99 -15.66
N GLU A 82 -6.75 -3.61 -15.78
CA GLU A 82 -6.12 -3.95 -17.07
C GLU A 82 -7.02 -4.86 -17.91
N TYR A 83 -7.62 -5.87 -17.28
CA TYR A 83 -8.55 -6.77 -17.97
C TYR A 83 -9.78 -6.03 -18.50
N ILE A 84 -10.41 -5.19 -17.67
CA ILE A 84 -11.58 -4.40 -18.06
C ILE A 84 -11.22 -3.38 -19.15
N TYR A 85 -10.05 -2.75 -19.04
CA TYR A 85 -9.59 -1.78 -20.04
C TYR A 85 -9.31 -2.43 -21.41
N LYS A 86 -8.88 -3.70 -21.43
CA LYS A 86 -8.77 -4.48 -22.68
C LYS A 86 -10.13 -4.77 -23.32
N MET A 87 -11.19 -4.90 -22.53
CA MET A 87 -12.56 -5.09 -23.04
C MET A 87 -13.13 -3.79 -23.60
N ASP A 88 -12.97 -2.69 -22.87
CA ASP A 88 -13.40 -1.37 -23.33
C ASP A 88 -12.41 -0.28 -22.90
N ARG A 89 -11.71 0.29 -23.88
CA ARG A 89 -10.70 1.33 -23.66
C ARG A 89 -11.28 2.65 -23.14
N ARG A 90 -12.60 2.85 -23.18
CA ARG A 90 -13.25 4.06 -22.65
C ARG A 90 -13.36 4.04 -21.12
N VAL A 91 -13.02 2.90 -20.49
CA VAL A 91 -13.03 2.74 -19.03
C VAL A 91 -12.02 3.66 -18.35
N LEU A 92 -10.88 3.94 -19.00
CA LEU A 92 -9.92 4.93 -18.53
C LEU A 92 -9.84 6.07 -19.53
N PHE A 93 -9.85 7.30 -19.02
CA PHE A 93 -9.67 8.50 -19.83
C PHE A 93 -8.74 9.47 -19.14
N GLU A 94 -7.97 10.21 -19.92
CA GLU A 94 -7.08 11.25 -19.41
C GLU A 94 -7.75 12.62 -19.51
N LYS A 95 -7.70 13.38 -18.42
CA LYS A 95 -8.14 14.78 -18.37
C LYS A 95 -7.19 15.55 -17.44
N TYR A 96 -6.77 16.76 -17.79
CA TYR A 96 -5.87 17.57 -16.94
C TYR A 96 -4.61 16.80 -16.46
N SER A 97 -4.00 16.01 -17.34
CA SER A 97 -2.83 15.16 -17.03
C SER A 97 -3.06 14.15 -15.89
N ARG A 98 -4.32 13.75 -15.65
CA ARG A 98 -4.71 12.74 -14.67
C ARG A 98 -5.58 11.68 -15.34
N VAL A 99 -5.41 10.43 -14.90
CA VAL A 99 -6.20 9.32 -15.41
C VAL A 99 -7.40 9.11 -14.50
N PHE A 100 -8.57 9.11 -15.12
CA PHE A 100 -9.86 8.94 -14.48
C PHE A 100 -10.48 7.63 -14.94
N ILE A 101 -11.38 7.13 -14.09
CA ILE A 101 -12.13 5.91 -14.31
C ILE A 101 -13.58 6.28 -14.65
N ASN A 102 -14.10 5.73 -15.74
CA ASN A 102 -15.52 5.80 -16.06
C ASN A 102 -16.28 4.77 -15.20
N GLU A 103 -16.80 5.21 -14.06
CA GLU A 103 -17.47 4.33 -13.09
C GLU A 103 -18.73 3.67 -13.64
N GLU A 104 -19.45 4.36 -14.52
CA GLU A 104 -20.71 3.90 -15.10
C GLU A 104 -20.46 2.72 -16.04
N LEU A 105 -19.43 2.84 -16.88
CA LEU A 105 -19.02 1.78 -17.79
C LEU A 105 -18.52 0.53 -17.05
N ILE A 106 -17.76 0.70 -15.96
CA ILE A 106 -17.31 -0.43 -15.12
C ILE A 106 -18.49 -1.16 -14.48
N LYS A 107 -19.50 -0.42 -13.99
CA LYS A 107 -20.71 -1.02 -13.44
C LYS A 107 -21.48 -1.79 -14.51
N ASN A 108 -21.60 -1.24 -15.71
CA ASN A 108 -22.28 -1.90 -16.84
C ASN A 108 -21.58 -3.21 -17.26
N LEU A 109 -20.26 -3.29 -17.06
CA LEU A 109 -19.47 -4.51 -17.27
C LEU A 109 -19.55 -5.50 -16.07
N GLY A 110 -20.35 -5.22 -15.04
CA GLY A 110 -20.55 -6.11 -13.89
C GLY A 110 -19.45 -6.04 -12.83
N HIS A 111 -18.60 -5.00 -12.84
CA HIS A 111 -17.48 -4.86 -11.90
C HIS A 111 -17.71 -3.75 -10.87
N ASN A 112 -16.95 -3.78 -9.77
CA ASN A 112 -17.05 -2.77 -8.69
C ASN A 112 -16.07 -1.59 -8.92
N PRO A 113 -16.55 -0.39 -9.32
CA PRO A 113 -15.68 0.76 -9.60
C PRO A 113 -15.04 1.36 -8.35
N ARG A 114 -15.62 1.17 -7.16
CA ARG A 114 -15.11 1.79 -5.92
C ARG A 114 -13.73 1.28 -5.56
N ALA A 115 -13.44 0.00 -5.82
CA ALA A 115 -12.11 -0.56 -5.60
C ALA A 115 -11.09 0.11 -6.54
N MET A 116 -11.39 0.17 -7.84
CA MET A 116 -10.46 0.72 -8.84
C MET A 116 -10.25 2.23 -8.68
N LYS A 117 -11.27 2.96 -8.21
CA LYS A 117 -11.15 4.40 -7.91
C LYS A 117 -10.08 4.70 -6.86
N LYS A 118 -9.89 3.81 -5.88
CA LYS A 118 -8.90 3.96 -4.81
C LYS A 118 -7.45 3.75 -5.27
N LEU A 119 -7.22 3.26 -6.49
CA LEU A 119 -5.88 3.17 -7.06
C LEU A 119 -5.24 4.56 -7.15
N SER A 120 -3.94 4.62 -6.89
CA SER A 120 -3.16 5.84 -7.05
C SER A 120 -3.19 6.32 -8.50
N GLN A 121 -2.90 7.61 -8.71
CA GLN A 121 -2.75 8.15 -10.06
C GLN A 121 -1.62 7.46 -10.84
N LYS A 122 -0.55 7.05 -10.15
CA LYS A 122 0.54 6.28 -10.75
C LYS A 122 0.04 4.94 -11.27
N ASP A 123 -0.68 4.17 -10.45
CA ASP A 123 -1.18 2.85 -10.84
C ASP A 123 -2.16 2.94 -12.02
N LYS A 124 -3.06 3.92 -12.01
CA LYS A 124 -4.00 4.18 -13.13
C LYS A 124 -3.27 4.54 -14.41
N ARG A 125 -2.24 5.40 -14.31
CA ARG A 125 -1.42 5.81 -15.45
C ARG A 125 -0.65 4.63 -16.03
N GLU A 126 -0.10 3.75 -15.21
CA GLU A 126 0.58 2.55 -15.69
C GLU A 126 -0.33 1.64 -16.53
N VAL A 127 -1.60 1.46 -16.14
CA VAL A 127 -2.58 0.70 -16.94
C VAL A 127 -2.88 1.41 -18.25
N PHE A 128 -3.10 2.72 -18.20
CA PHE A 128 -3.43 3.54 -19.37
C PHE A 128 -2.27 3.58 -20.38
N SER A 129 -1.03 3.79 -19.91
CA SER A 129 0.17 3.89 -20.77
C SER A 129 0.71 2.54 -21.22
N GLY A 130 0.53 1.48 -20.42
CA GLY A 130 0.97 0.12 -20.77
C GLY A 130 0.38 -0.41 -22.07
N HIS A 131 -0.74 0.15 -22.53
CA HIS A 131 -1.36 -0.17 -23.81
C HIS A 131 -1.09 0.82 -24.94
N TYR A 132 -0.53 2.00 -24.65
CA TYR A 132 -0.08 2.93 -25.69
C TYR A 132 1.22 2.48 -26.38
N ILE A 133 2.03 1.65 -25.70
CA ILE A 133 3.32 1.14 -26.23
C ILE A 133 3.12 -0.12 -27.07
N SER A 134 2.03 -0.87 -26.85
CA SER A 134 1.76 -2.13 -27.55
C SER A 134 1.16 -1.96 -28.95
N ASP A 135 0.70 -0.76 -29.31
CA ASP A 135 0.02 -0.45 -30.57
C ASP A 135 0.90 0.35 -31.54
N ARG A 136 2.21 0.44 -31.29
CA ARG A 136 3.24 0.94 -32.22
C ARG A 136 4.20 -0.19 -32.57
#